data_AF-A0A949Y639-F1
#
_entry.id   AF-A0A949Y639-F1
#
_cell.length_a   1.000
_cell.length_b   1.000
_cell.length_c   1.000
_cell.angle_alpha   90.00
_cell.angle_beta   90.00
_cell.angle_gamma   90.00
#
_symmetry.space_group_name_H-M   'P 1'
#
loop_
_entity.id
_entity.type
_entity.pdbx_description
1 polymer ?
#
loop_
_entity_poly.entity_id
_entity_poly.type
_entity_poly.pdbx_seq_one_letter_code
_entity_poly.pdbx_strand_id
1 'polypeptide(L)'
;MPWFHTDPDITRAVISKTEEDLLSSLSALMRNRVENEKLQRQMSASMQAIEDAKNEHVAIKNQIRSAEDELAARMREHESLRDEITQTQQRLQEERSKHIEHQEAWFKTRHELEESRRNVQSAASELGETQETARLMKTQVGELKKEITRLLGERESMLAQLQPIRDELDQRLSAREAIIQQVSVLQQHVESLTNEKNTLSKATPEQVSERVQLQKQLEESREEIAQLRQESERLRSDHQRLNTAKQDAGAELSDLQGRLTSLRFSHAELLEQINQAHQNHAVLQENIKQAGESHNELQQKIDEAKQALALTQRQHEEVSKQLVEAQSRPAVKEPETPILQLPVAKEEPKAETPPPAPPVEPDLPLVISHPGPAVAASWDSYVLESEFFTEETLDASRIAELVTNLPGIEHSLIVQQFGPVLADLLPQRLHTLFQVPRRDYALLYDRLPNKVKDYSNLPTRLSTYQIGDEFLTLSGAKDVFLAVTHEAPTLRPGLPEKIATVAEELGKMYPAGTPAKA
;
A
#
# COMPACT_ATOMS: atom_id res chain seq x y z
N MET A 1 113.41 161.94 160.03
CA MET A 1 114.25 162.15 158.83
C MET A 1 114.14 160.90 157.96
N PRO A 2 114.01 161.04 156.62
CA PRO A 2 112.75 161.47 156.02
C PRO A 2 112.18 160.38 155.05
N TRP A 3 110.87 160.11 155.08
CA TRP A 3 109.84 160.55 154.09
C TRP A 3 109.78 159.72 152.80
N PHE A 4 108.63 159.50 152.13
CA PHE A 4 107.21 159.76 152.41
C PHE A 4 106.39 158.66 151.68
N HIS A 5 105.47 157.97 152.37
CA HIS A 5 104.01 158.01 152.11
C HIS A 5 103.57 157.38 150.76
N THR A 6 103.21 156.09 150.65
CA THR A 6 102.11 155.27 151.27
C THR A 6 100.75 155.31 150.56
N ASP A 7 100.33 154.16 150.03
CA ASP A 7 98.93 153.71 150.12
C ASP A 7 98.91 152.14 150.23
N PRO A 8 98.52 151.52 151.37
CA PRO A 8 98.82 150.10 151.62
C PRO A 8 97.85 149.08 151.00
N ASP A 9 96.59 149.44 150.77
CA ASP A 9 95.53 148.45 150.51
C ASP A 9 95.56 147.86 149.10
N ILE A 10 96.05 148.62 148.11
CA ILE A 10 96.13 148.19 146.71
C ILE A 10 97.05 146.97 146.56
N THR A 11 98.18 146.92 147.29
CA THR A 11 99.14 145.81 147.20
C THR A 11 98.60 144.47 147.66
N ARG A 12 97.61 144.43 148.57
CA ARG A 12 96.94 143.17 148.95
C ARG A 12 95.90 142.75 147.92
N ALA A 13 95.17 143.69 147.33
CA ALA A 13 94.19 143.41 146.28
C ALA A 13 94.84 142.79 145.03
N VAL A 14 96.01 143.27 144.60
CA VAL A 14 96.72 142.75 143.42
C VAL A 14 97.22 141.31 143.63
N ILE A 15 97.73 140.97 144.81
CA ILE A 15 98.22 139.61 145.11
C ILE A 15 97.06 138.63 145.26
N SER A 16 96.02 138.99 146.04
CA SER A 16 94.83 138.14 146.20
C SER A 16 94.14 137.85 144.86
N LYS A 17 94.06 138.85 143.97
CA LYS A 17 93.43 138.69 142.66
C LYS A 17 94.28 137.85 141.69
N THR A 18 95.61 137.93 141.77
CA THR A 18 96.47 137.08 140.92
C THR A 18 96.48 135.61 141.37
N GLU A 19 96.34 135.31 142.68
CA GLU A 19 96.05 133.95 143.12
C GLU A 19 94.65 133.48 142.69
N GLU A 20 93.63 134.33 142.78
CA GLU A 20 92.27 133.99 142.34
C GLU A 20 92.18 133.75 140.82
N ASP A 21 92.85 134.57 140.00
CA ASP A 21 92.95 134.38 138.54
C ASP A 21 93.79 133.12 138.18
N LEU A 22 94.83 132.78 138.96
CA LEU A 22 95.61 131.55 138.77
C LEU A 22 94.81 130.29 139.18
N LEU A 23 94.05 130.32 140.27
CA LEU A 23 93.18 129.21 140.67
C LEU A 23 91.96 129.09 139.75
N SER A 24 91.41 130.21 139.28
CA SER A 24 90.35 130.27 138.27
C SER A 24 90.82 129.64 136.96
N SER A 25 91.97 130.06 136.43
CA SER A 25 92.56 129.50 135.20
C SER A 25 92.99 128.03 135.37
N LEU A 26 93.52 127.63 136.53
CA LEU A 26 93.77 126.21 136.83
C LEU A 26 92.46 125.40 136.88
N SER A 27 91.37 125.95 137.44
CA SER A 27 90.04 125.30 137.42
C SER A 27 89.43 125.24 136.01
N ALA A 28 89.74 126.20 135.15
CA ALA A 28 89.32 126.24 133.75
C ALA A 28 90.16 125.28 132.89
N LEU A 29 91.44 125.09 133.21
CA LEU A 29 92.33 124.11 132.58
C LEU A 29 92.01 122.68 133.05
N MET A 30 91.66 122.49 134.32
CA MET A 30 91.12 121.23 134.85
C MET A 30 89.76 120.89 134.22
N ARG A 31 88.87 121.88 134.04
CA ARG A 31 87.62 121.69 133.29
C ARG A 31 87.86 121.37 131.82
N ASN A 32 88.69 122.15 131.12
CA ASN A 32 89.10 121.85 129.74
C ASN A 32 89.75 120.47 129.62
N ARG A 33 90.53 120.02 130.61
CA ARG A 33 91.09 118.68 130.63
C ARG A 33 90.02 117.61 130.78
N VAL A 34 89.09 117.76 131.72
CA VAL A 34 87.97 116.81 131.91
C VAL A 34 87.04 116.81 130.70
N GLU A 35 86.81 117.97 130.09
CA GLU A 35 86.02 118.12 128.85
C GLU A 35 86.75 117.55 127.63
N ASN A 36 88.07 117.71 127.53
CA ASN A 36 88.88 117.11 126.46
C ASN A 36 89.00 115.58 126.65
N GLU A 37 89.21 115.08 127.88
CA GLU A 37 89.14 113.64 128.18
C GLU A 37 87.72 113.08 127.91
N LYS A 38 86.66 113.86 128.16
CA LYS A 38 85.27 113.50 127.81
C LYS A 38 85.03 113.50 126.31
N LEU A 39 85.49 114.52 125.58
CA LEU A 39 85.44 114.62 124.12
C LEU A 39 86.26 113.52 123.47
N GLN A 40 87.43 113.17 124.02
CA GLN A 40 88.28 112.08 123.55
C GLN A 40 87.62 110.72 123.79
N ARG A 41 86.93 110.51 124.92
CA ARG A 41 86.09 109.31 125.17
C ARG A 41 84.85 109.27 124.27
N GLN A 42 84.22 110.42 123.99
CA GLN A 42 83.11 110.52 123.03
C GLN A 42 83.60 110.29 121.60
N MET A 43 84.80 110.74 121.24
CA MET A 43 85.41 110.51 119.94
C MET A 43 85.85 109.05 119.79
N SER A 44 86.40 108.40 120.83
CA SER A 44 86.69 106.96 120.79
C SER A 44 85.41 106.11 120.73
N ALA A 45 84.36 106.48 121.48
CA ALA A 45 83.06 105.82 121.37
C ALA A 45 82.38 106.04 120.01
N SER A 46 82.53 107.24 119.42
CA SER A 46 82.05 107.55 118.07
C SER A 46 82.85 106.78 117.00
N MET A 47 84.18 106.73 117.10
CA MET A 47 85.01 105.91 116.20
C MET A 47 84.68 104.42 116.32
N GLN A 48 84.44 103.91 117.53
CA GLN A 48 83.99 102.54 117.73
C GLN A 48 82.62 102.31 117.08
N ALA A 49 81.63 103.15 117.36
CA ALA A 49 80.29 103.04 116.76
C ALA A 49 80.29 103.20 115.23
N ILE A 50 81.19 104.02 114.67
CA ILE A 50 81.40 104.16 113.22
C ILE A 50 82.01 102.87 112.64
N GLU A 51 82.98 102.27 113.33
CA GLU A 51 83.59 101.00 112.89
C GLU A 51 82.62 99.82 113.05
N ASP A 52 81.82 99.78 114.11
CA ASP A 52 80.75 98.80 114.33
C ASP A 52 79.67 98.93 113.24
N ALA A 53 79.15 100.14 112.98
CA ALA A 53 78.19 100.38 111.90
C ALA A 53 78.77 100.11 110.50
N LYS A 54 80.08 100.30 110.31
CA LYS A 54 80.81 99.93 109.09
C LYS A 54 80.94 98.41 108.95
N ASN A 55 81.15 97.68 110.04
CA ASN A 55 81.13 96.22 110.07
C ASN A 55 79.72 95.67 109.80
N GLU A 56 78.67 96.25 110.40
CA GLU A 56 77.26 95.94 110.10
C GLU A 56 76.93 96.22 108.63
N HIS A 57 77.33 97.38 108.09
CA HIS A 57 77.13 97.69 106.67
C HIS A 57 77.87 96.72 105.74
N VAL A 58 79.06 96.22 106.11
CA VAL A 58 79.76 95.16 105.38
C VAL A 58 79.02 93.81 105.50
N ALA A 59 78.47 93.48 106.68
CA ALA A 59 77.67 92.27 106.87
C ALA A 59 76.38 92.29 106.04
N ILE A 60 75.62 93.40 106.09
CA ILE A 60 74.43 93.64 105.28
C ILE A 60 74.77 93.59 103.79
N LYS A 61 75.87 94.21 103.35
CA LYS A 61 76.33 94.15 101.96
C LYS A 61 76.67 92.73 101.50
N ASN A 62 77.19 91.88 102.38
CA ASN A 62 77.45 90.48 102.08
C ASN A 62 76.17 89.63 102.10
N GLN A 63 75.19 89.94 102.97
CA GLN A 63 73.86 89.32 102.93
C GLN A 63 73.09 89.69 101.65
N ILE A 64 73.14 90.94 101.22
CA ILE A 64 72.55 91.40 99.95
C ILE A 64 73.15 90.61 98.78
N ARG A 65 74.48 90.48 98.73
CA ARG A 65 75.16 89.65 97.72
C ARG A 65 74.72 88.18 97.73
N SER A 66 74.62 87.56 98.91
CA SER A 66 74.08 86.18 99.02
C SER A 66 72.67 86.10 98.44
N ALA A 67 71.80 87.05 98.77
CA ALA A 67 70.44 87.11 98.25
C ALA A 67 70.38 87.42 96.74
N GLU A 68 71.31 88.20 96.20
CA GLU A 68 71.47 88.46 94.76
C GLU A 68 71.94 87.20 94.01
N ASP A 69 72.94 86.48 94.55
CA ASP A 69 73.45 85.22 94.01
C ASP A 69 72.40 84.09 94.09
N GLU A 70 71.67 84.00 95.19
CA GLU A 70 70.54 83.09 95.39
C GLU A 70 69.38 83.42 94.45
N LEU A 71 69.01 84.70 94.29
CA LEU A 71 67.99 85.12 93.32
C LEU A 71 68.41 84.80 91.89
N ALA A 72 69.68 85.03 91.54
CA ALA A 72 70.23 84.65 90.24
C ALA A 72 70.23 83.13 90.04
N ALA A 73 70.42 82.32 91.09
CA ALA A 73 70.28 80.87 91.04
C ALA A 73 68.81 80.46 90.83
N ARG A 74 67.88 81.05 91.58
CA ARG A 74 66.43 80.81 91.44
C ARG A 74 65.88 81.20 90.07
N MET A 75 66.39 82.28 89.47
CA MET A 75 66.01 82.65 88.09
C MET A 75 66.51 81.59 87.09
N ARG A 76 67.76 81.13 87.20
CA ARG A 76 68.31 80.05 86.38
C ARG A 76 67.56 78.71 86.57
N GLU A 77 67.18 78.37 87.80
CA GLU A 77 66.31 77.21 88.10
C GLU A 77 64.94 77.36 87.42
N HIS A 78 64.30 78.53 87.54
CA HIS A 78 63.00 78.80 86.94
C HIS A 78 63.06 78.81 85.40
N GLU A 79 64.16 79.26 84.80
CA GLU A 79 64.40 79.18 83.36
C GLU A 79 64.55 77.72 82.91
N SER A 80 65.38 76.91 83.59
CA SER A 80 65.51 75.46 83.33
C SER A 80 64.16 74.75 83.43
N LEU A 81 63.38 75.02 84.49
CA LEU A 81 62.06 74.42 84.70
C LEU A 81 61.05 74.88 83.65
N ARG A 82 61.12 76.13 83.15
CA ARG A 82 60.30 76.60 82.03
C ARG A 82 60.66 75.85 80.74
N ASP A 83 61.94 75.64 80.48
CA ASP A 83 62.40 74.93 79.29
C ASP A 83 62.02 73.44 79.35
N GLU A 84 62.12 72.81 80.52
CA GLU A 84 61.61 71.44 80.77
C GLU A 84 60.08 71.36 80.59
N ILE A 85 59.32 72.37 81.05
CA ILE A 85 57.86 72.44 80.84
C ILE A 85 57.52 72.57 79.35
N THR A 86 58.22 73.42 78.58
CA THR A 86 57.96 73.52 77.13
C THR A 86 58.37 72.25 76.37
N GLN A 87 59.50 71.62 76.73
CA GLN A 87 59.93 70.35 76.14
C GLN A 87 58.97 69.19 76.46
N THR A 88 58.43 69.12 77.68
CA THR A 88 57.43 68.10 78.05
C THR A 88 56.06 68.35 77.42
N GLN A 89 55.65 69.62 77.24
CA GLN A 89 54.47 69.98 76.46
C GLN A 89 54.63 69.59 74.97
N GLN A 90 55.79 69.83 74.36
CA GLN A 90 56.07 69.41 72.99
C GLN A 90 55.99 67.88 72.84
N ARG A 91 56.67 67.12 73.72
CA ARG A 91 56.58 65.64 73.71
C ARG A 91 55.14 65.15 73.89
N LEU A 92 54.36 65.78 74.76
CA LEU A 92 52.94 65.43 74.94
C LEU A 92 52.11 65.73 73.69
N GLN A 93 52.43 66.77 72.92
CA GLN A 93 51.79 67.05 71.64
C GLN A 93 52.19 66.02 70.57
N GLU A 94 53.47 65.64 70.50
CA GLU A 94 53.98 64.60 69.58
C GLU A 94 53.32 63.24 69.85
N GLU A 95 53.20 62.81 71.11
CA GLU A 95 52.52 61.56 71.47
C GLU A 95 51.00 61.63 71.20
N ARG A 96 50.37 62.80 71.32
CA ARG A 96 48.97 62.99 70.92
C ARG A 96 48.77 62.85 69.41
N SER A 97 49.67 63.40 68.59
CA SER A 97 49.65 63.20 67.14
C SER A 97 49.79 61.72 66.76
N LYS A 98 50.79 61.02 67.33
CA LYS A 98 50.98 59.56 67.12
C LYS A 98 49.76 58.75 67.54
N HIS A 99 49.10 59.12 68.65
CA HIS A 99 47.88 58.45 69.10
C HIS A 99 46.73 58.57 68.08
N ILE A 100 46.55 59.76 67.48
CA ILE A 100 45.55 59.98 66.43
C ILE A 100 45.89 59.17 65.18
N GLU A 101 47.15 59.21 64.71
CA GLU A 101 47.62 58.43 63.55
C GLU A 101 47.42 56.92 63.77
N HIS A 102 47.72 56.40 64.96
CA HIS A 102 47.48 55.00 65.33
C HIS A 102 45.99 54.67 65.42
N GLN A 103 45.15 55.59 65.89
CA GLN A 103 43.70 55.42 65.95
C GLN A 103 43.08 55.36 64.54
N GLU A 104 43.50 56.24 63.63
CA GLU A 104 43.09 56.23 62.22
C GLU A 104 43.55 54.95 61.50
N ALA A 105 44.80 54.53 61.69
CA ALA A 105 45.33 53.28 61.15
C ALA A 105 44.58 52.05 61.69
N TRP A 106 44.17 52.05 62.97
CA TRP A 106 43.36 50.99 63.55
C TRP A 106 41.94 50.96 62.96
N PHE A 107 41.29 52.11 62.78
CA PHE A 107 39.98 52.16 62.11
C PHE A 107 40.05 51.69 60.66
N LYS A 108 41.10 52.07 59.91
CA LYS A 108 41.31 51.63 58.53
C LYS A 108 41.51 50.12 58.43
N THR A 109 42.47 49.57 59.17
CA THR A 109 42.75 48.11 59.16
C THR A 109 41.58 47.28 59.67
N ARG A 110 40.79 47.82 60.62
CA ARG A 110 39.52 47.21 61.02
C ARG A 110 38.49 47.21 59.88
N HIS A 111 38.36 48.30 59.14
CA HIS A 111 37.42 48.37 58.00
C HIS A 111 37.79 47.36 56.90
N GLU A 112 39.08 47.30 56.55
CA GLU A 112 39.64 46.33 55.60
C GLU A 112 39.40 44.87 56.06
N LEU A 113 39.51 44.58 57.36
CA LEU A 113 39.19 43.28 57.94
C LEU A 113 37.68 42.96 57.89
N GLU A 114 36.81 43.94 58.16
CA GLU A 114 35.36 43.76 58.06
C GLU A 114 34.90 43.58 56.60
N GLU A 115 35.54 44.25 55.63
CA GLU A 115 35.32 44.04 54.19
C GLU A 115 35.81 42.67 53.74
N SER A 116 37.05 42.29 54.09
CA SER A 116 37.60 40.96 53.81
C SER A 116 36.69 39.85 54.35
N ARG A 117 36.12 40.02 55.55
CA ARG A 117 35.15 39.07 56.13
C ARG A 117 33.85 38.98 55.33
N ARG A 118 33.32 40.10 54.81
CA ARG A 118 32.13 40.09 53.92
C ARG A 118 32.43 39.35 52.62
N ASN A 119 33.60 39.60 52.03
CA ASN A 119 34.00 38.98 50.76
C ASN A 119 34.22 37.46 50.91
N VAL A 120 34.83 37.01 52.01
CA VAL A 120 34.94 35.58 52.36
C VAL A 120 33.56 34.94 52.58
N GLN A 121 32.61 35.68 53.17
CA GLN A 121 31.24 35.18 53.37
C GLN A 121 30.46 35.05 52.04
N SER A 122 30.64 35.98 51.09
CA SER A 122 30.07 35.86 49.74
C SER A 122 30.63 34.64 49.00
N ALA A 123 31.96 34.55 48.92
CA ALA A 123 32.64 33.43 48.26
C ALA A 123 32.29 32.06 48.87
N ALA A 124 31.98 32.00 50.18
CA ALA A 124 31.50 30.79 50.82
C ALA A 124 30.05 30.41 50.42
N SER A 125 29.17 31.38 50.16
CA SER A 125 27.83 31.12 49.61
C SER A 125 27.91 30.64 48.16
N GLU A 126 28.68 31.34 47.33
CA GLU A 126 28.93 30.99 45.93
C GLU A 126 29.55 29.59 45.80
N LEU A 127 30.47 29.23 46.70
CA LEU A 127 31.05 27.89 46.79
C LEU A 127 30.02 26.82 47.23
N GLY A 128 29.03 27.17 48.05
CA GLY A 128 27.92 26.28 48.41
C GLY A 128 26.98 26.04 47.23
N GLU A 129 26.57 27.10 46.55
CA GLU A 129 25.68 27.05 45.38
C GLU A 129 26.31 26.29 44.19
N THR A 130 27.61 26.51 43.95
CA THR A 130 28.37 25.74 42.94
C THR A 130 28.57 24.27 43.33
N GLN A 131 28.66 23.94 44.63
CA GLN A 131 28.69 22.54 45.07
C GLN A 131 27.34 21.84 44.92
N GLU A 132 26.21 22.48 45.23
CA GLU A 132 24.88 21.87 45.06
C GLU A 132 24.49 21.72 43.58
N THR A 133 24.79 22.71 42.74
CA THR A 133 24.61 22.56 41.28
C THR A 133 25.48 21.45 40.69
N ALA A 134 26.74 21.31 41.14
CA ALA A 134 27.59 20.18 40.76
C ALA A 134 27.07 18.81 41.25
N ARG A 135 26.43 18.75 42.44
CA ARG A 135 25.74 17.55 42.94
C ARG A 135 24.54 17.19 42.05
N LEU A 136 23.70 18.17 41.72
CA LEU A 136 22.52 17.99 40.86
C LEU A 136 22.90 17.52 39.44
N MET A 137 23.91 18.13 38.82
CA MET A 137 24.42 17.69 37.52
C MET A 137 24.96 16.25 37.59
N LYS A 138 25.63 15.88 38.70
CA LYS A 138 26.14 14.52 38.91
C LYS A 138 25.02 13.48 39.07
N THR A 139 23.89 13.81 39.70
CA THR A 139 22.73 12.91 39.76
C THR A 139 22.05 12.78 38.41
N GLN A 140 21.82 13.90 37.70
CA GLN A 140 21.25 13.90 36.34
C GLN A 140 22.09 13.07 35.34
N VAL A 141 23.42 13.22 35.36
CA VAL A 141 24.32 12.38 34.54
C VAL A 141 24.26 10.90 34.94
N GLY A 142 24.00 10.60 36.21
CA GLY A 142 23.76 9.22 36.68
C GLY A 142 22.44 8.64 36.18
N GLU A 143 21.38 9.45 36.11
CA GLU A 143 20.06 9.07 35.62
C GLU A 143 20.05 8.87 34.10
N LEU A 144 20.61 9.83 33.34
CA LEU A 144 20.77 9.72 31.89
C LEU A 144 21.59 8.48 31.49
N LYS A 145 22.61 8.09 32.27
CA LYS A 145 23.37 6.85 32.02
C LYS A 145 22.54 5.58 32.25
N LYS A 146 21.67 5.55 33.27
CA LYS A 146 20.72 4.43 33.47
C LYS A 146 19.74 4.35 32.30
N GLU A 147 19.21 5.49 31.86
CA GLU A 147 18.24 5.57 30.78
C GLU A 147 18.82 5.15 29.42
N ILE A 148 20.04 5.59 29.09
CA ILE A 148 20.78 5.11 27.91
C ILE A 148 20.96 3.58 27.99
N THR A 149 21.29 3.04 29.17
CA THR A 149 21.46 1.58 29.35
C THR A 149 20.14 0.82 29.15
N ARG A 150 19.01 1.37 29.65
CA ARG A 150 17.66 0.83 29.44
C ARG A 150 17.29 0.79 27.95
N LEU A 151 17.43 1.92 27.27
CA LEU A 151 17.11 2.08 25.86
C LEU A 151 17.97 1.20 24.94
N LEU A 152 19.24 0.97 25.28
CA LEU A 152 20.09 0.01 24.57
C LEU A 152 19.59 -1.44 24.71
N GLY A 153 19.24 -1.87 25.92
CA GLY A 153 18.66 -3.20 26.16
C GLY A 153 17.31 -3.40 25.47
N GLU A 154 16.47 -2.37 25.43
CA GLU A 154 15.19 -2.40 24.70
C GLU A 154 15.40 -2.45 23.18
N ARG A 155 16.37 -1.71 22.65
CA ARG A 155 16.78 -1.82 21.24
C ARG A 155 17.29 -3.22 20.89
N GLU A 156 18.11 -3.83 21.73
CA GLU A 156 18.62 -5.19 21.53
C GLU A 156 17.49 -6.24 21.59
N SER A 157 16.55 -6.08 22.53
CA SER A 157 15.34 -6.91 22.63
C SER A 157 14.45 -6.79 21.38
N MET A 158 14.23 -5.57 20.86
CA MET A 158 13.46 -5.37 19.63
C MET A 158 14.16 -5.95 18.40
N LEU A 159 15.49 -5.83 18.29
CA LEU A 159 16.25 -6.46 17.20
C LEU A 159 16.18 -7.99 17.27
N ALA A 160 16.27 -8.58 18.46
CA ALA A 160 16.10 -10.02 18.67
C ALA A 160 14.68 -10.51 18.34
N GLN A 161 13.65 -9.68 18.51
CA GLN A 161 12.26 -9.98 18.11
C GLN A 161 12.02 -9.80 16.61
N LEU A 162 12.72 -8.88 15.94
CA LEU A 162 12.59 -8.66 14.49
C LEU A 162 13.20 -9.79 13.65
N GLN A 163 14.26 -10.44 14.12
CA GLN A 163 14.92 -11.53 13.38
C GLN A 163 13.97 -12.71 13.05
N PRO A 164 13.27 -13.35 14.01
CA PRO A 164 12.39 -14.47 13.68
C PRO A 164 11.19 -14.06 12.81
N ILE A 165 10.72 -12.81 12.90
CA ILE A 165 9.67 -12.27 12.01
C ILE A 165 10.18 -12.19 10.56
N ARG A 166 11.44 -11.80 10.36
CA ARG A 166 12.10 -11.81 9.05
C ARG A 166 12.29 -13.23 8.54
N ASP A 167 12.77 -14.14 9.39
CA ASP A 167 12.99 -15.55 9.02
C ASP A 167 11.67 -16.23 8.63
N GLU A 168 10.55 -15.89 9.30
CA GLU A 168 9.21 -16.35 8.93
C GLU A 168 8.72 -15.73 7.61
N LEU A 169 8.99 -14.44 7.38
CA LEU A 169 8.64 -13.76 6.11
C LEU A 169 9.35 -14.40 4.92
N ASP A 170 10.66 -14.64 5.03
CA ASP A 170 11.46 -15.26 3.97
C ASP A 170 11.00 -16.72 3.69
N GLN A 171 10.63 -17.47 4.74
CA GLN A 171 9.98 -18.79 4.59
C GLN A 171 8.61 -18.71 3.88
N ARG A 172 7.75 -17.76 4.27
CA ARG A 172 6.43 -17.55 3.64
C ARG A 172 6.56 -17.12 2.17
N LEU A 173 7.55 -16.31 1.84
CA LEU A 173 7.86 -15.92 0.46
C LEU A 173 8.31 -17.13 -0.38
N SER A 174 9.23 -17.95 0.14
CA SER A 174 9.67 -19.18 -0.53
C SER A 174 8.52 -20.17 -0.74
N ALA A 175 7.64 -20.34 0.25
CA ALA A 175 6.47 -21.21 0.15
C ALA A 175 5.45 -20.69 -0.89
N ARG A 176 5.20 -19.38 -0.92
CA ARG A 176 4.36 -18.73 -1.94
C ARG A 176 4.90 -18.98 -3.35
N GLU A 177 6.20 -18.86 -3.56
CA GLU A 177 6.81 -19.03 -4.88
C GLU A 177 6.72 -20.49 -5.37
N ALA A 178 6.91 -21.46 -4.47
CA ALA A 178 6.67 -22.87 -4.77
C ALA A 178 5.21 -23.16 -5.16
N ILE A 179 4.24 -22.53 -4.50
CA ILE A 179 2.81 -22.64 -4.85
C ILE A 179 2.53 -22.02 -6.23
N ILE A 180 3.14 -20.89 -6.58
CA ILE A 180 2.99 -20.26 -7.90
C ILE A 180 3.51 -21.19 -9.01
N GLN A 181 4.66 -21.83 -8.79
CA GLN A 181 5.20 -22.83 -9.72
C GLN A 181 4.26 -24.04 -9.89
N GLN A 182 3.70 -24.56 -8.80
CA GLN A 182 2.70 -25.64 -8.86
C GLN A 182 1.43 -25.23 -9.62
N VAL A 183 0.91 -24.02 -9.38
CA VAL A 183 -0.26 -23.48 -10.11
C VAL A 183 0.03 -23.35 -11.61
N SER A 184 1.23 -22.89 -11.99
CA SER A 184 1.62 -22.78 -13.41
C SER A 184 1.69 -24.16 -14.10
N VAL A 185 2.26 -25.17 -13.45
CA VAL A 185 2.28 -26.56 -13.97
C VAL A 185 0.87 -27.13 -14.09
N LEU A 186 -0.01 -26.88 -13.11
CA LEU A 186 -1.41 -27.31 -13.16
C LEU A 186 -2.19 -26.60 -14.28
N GLN A 187 -1.94 -25.32 -14.54
CA GLN A 187 -2.53 -24.59 -15.67
C GLN A 187 -2.13 -25.19 -17.02
N GLN A 188 -0.84 -25.48 -17.22
CA GLN A 188 -0.34 -26.16 -18.43
C GLN A 188 -0.97 -27.56 -18.61
N HIS A 189 -1.16 -28.30 -17.51
CA HIS A 189 -1.80 -29.62 -17.56
C HIS A 189 -3.29 -29.54 -17.93
N VAL A 190 -4.02 -28.56 -17.37
CA VAL A 190 -5.43 -28.28 -17.72
C VAL A 190 -5.57 -27.83 -19.18
N GLU A 191 -4.66 -27.00 -19.68
CA GLU A 191 -4.61 -26.62 -21.11
C GLU A 191 -4.37 -27.84 -22.01
N SER A 192 -3.40 -28.70 -21.67
CA SER A 192 -3.12 -29.95 -22.41
C SER A 192 -4.36 -30.86 -22.47
N LEU A 193 -5.01 -31.12 -21.33
CA LEU A 193 -6.22 -31.95 -21.26
C LEU A 193 -7.41 -31.31 -21.99
N THR A 194 -7.50 -29.97 -22.00
CA THR A 194 -8.54 -29.24 -22.76
C THR A 194 -8.32 -29.39 -24.26
N ASN A 195 -7.07 -29.32 -24.73
CA ASN A 195 -6.73 -29.55 -26.12
C ASN A 195 -6.97 -31.01 -26.55
N GLU A 196 -6.60 -31.99 -25.72
CA GLU A 196 -6.90 -33.41 -25.97
C GLU A 196 -8.41 -33.65 -26.07
N LYS A 197 -9.19 -33.17 -25.09
CA LYS A 197 -10.67 -33.20 -25.13
C LYS A 197 -11.22 -32.57 -26.42
N ASN A 198 -10.67 -31.43 -26.84
CA ASN A 198 -11.11 -30.75 -28.07
C ASN A 198 -10.78 -31.55 -29.34
N THR A 199 -9.67 -32.30 -29.37
CA THR A 199 -9.38 -33.23 -30.49
C THR A 199 -10.30 -34.45 -30.50
N LEU A 200 -10.50 -35.11 -29.35
CA LEU A 200 -11.40 -36.26 -29.23
C LEU A 200 -12.86 -35.88 -29.56
N SER A 201 -13.29 -34.69 -29.15
CA SER A 201 -14.63 -34.15 -29.46
C SER A 201 -14.84 -33.81 -30.93
N LYS A 202 -13.78 -33.72 -31.75
CA LYS A 202 -13.85 -33.58 -33.22
C LYS A 202 -13.77 -34.93 -33.93
N ALA A 203 -12.87 -35.81 -33.48
CA ALA A 203 -12.76 -37.17 -34.02
C ALA A 203 -14.03 -38.02 -33.78
N THR A 204 -14.76 -37.79 -32.68
CA THR A 204 -15.99 -38.53 -32.35
C THR A 204 -17.09 -38.39 -33.43
N PRO A 205 -17.55 -37.18 -33.82
CA PRO A 205 -18.55 -37.05 -34.89
C PRO A 205 -18.03 -37.50 -36.27
N GLU A 206 -16.73 -37.36 -36.55
CA GLU A 206 -16.11 -37.89 -37.77
C GLU A 206 -16.26 -39.43 -37.84
N GLN A 207 -15.83 -40.14 -36.80
CA GLN A 207 -15.97 -41.60 -36.69
C GLN A 207 -17.44 -42.07 -36.68
N VAL A 208 -18.36 -41.31 -36.08
CA VAL A 208 -19.80 -41.60 -36.14
C VAL A 208 -20.31 -41.45 -37.57
N SER A 209 -19.89 -40.42 -38.31
CA SER A 209 -20.31 -40.21 -39.70
C SER A 209 -19.74 -41.28 -40.65
N GLU A 210 -18.48 -41.67 -40.47
CA GLU A 210 -17.84 -42.79 -41.18
C GLU A 210 -18.57 -44.10 -40.91
N ARG A 211 -18.89 -44.39 -39.63
CA ARG A 211 -19.66 -45.58 -39.25
C ARG A 211 -21.05 -45.61 -39.89
N VAL A 212 -21.74 -44.47 -39.97
CA VAL A 212 -23.05 -44.38 -40.64
C VAL A 212 -22.93 -44.61 -42.15
N GLN A 213 -21.88 -44.09 -42.81
CA GLN A 213 -21.62 -44.35 -44.23
C GLN A 213 -21.31 -45.83 -44.49
N LEU A 214 -20.41 -46.42 -43.70
CA LEU A 214 -20.06 -47.85 -43.79
C LEU A 214 -21.26 -48.76 -43.51
N GLN A 215 -22.14 -48.39 -42.56
CA GLN A 215 -23.36 -49.14 -42.29
C GLN A 215 -24.36 -49.04 -43.45
N LYS A 216 -24.52 -47.86 -44.07
CA LYS A 216 -25.34 -47.70 -45.28
C LYS A 216 -24.82 -48.55 -46.45
N GLN A 217 -23.51 -48.52 -46.70
CA GLN A 217 -22.88 -49.37 -47.72
C GLN A 217 -23.05 -50.87 -47.43
N LEU A 218 -23.01 -51.28 -46.17
CA LEU A 218 -23.27 -52.67 -45.76
C LEU A 218 -24.75 -53.07 -45.99
N GLU A 219 -25.69 -52.15 -45.79
CA GLU A 219 -27.11 -52.37 -46.03
C GLU A 219 -27.41 -52.42 -47.54
N GLU A 220 -26.88 -51.50 -48.35
CA GLU A 220 -26.93 -51.52 -49.82
C GLU A 220 -26.34 -52.82 -50.39
N SER A 221 -25.17 -53.25 -49.90
CA SER A 221 -24.54 -54.53 -50.31
C SER A 221 -25.38 -55.75 -49.93
N ARG A 222 -26.13 -55.69 -48.82
CA ARG A 222 -27.04 -56.78 -48.40
C ARG A 222 -28.28 -56.85 -49.28
N GLU A 223 -28.82 -55.71 -49.69
CA GLU A 223 -29.93 -55.63 -50.63
C GLU A 223 -29.53 -56.15 -52.02
N GLU A 224 -28.35 -55.76 -52.53
CA GLU A 224 -27.80 -56.29 -53.78
C GLU A 224 -27.61 -57.82 -53.71
N ILE A 225 -27.02 -58.34 -52.63
CA ILE A 225 -26.89 -59.79 -52.41
C ILE A 225 -28.26 -60.49 -52.34
N ALA A 226 -29.29 -59.85 -51.78
CA ALA A 226 -30.64 -60.41 -51.74
C ALA A 226 -31.29 -60.44 -53.13
N GLN A 227 -31.15 -59.37 -53.92
CA GLN A 227 -31.63 -59.28 -55.30
C GLN A 227 -30.93 -60.31 -56.21
N LEU A 228 -29.60 -60.40 -56.16
CA LEU A 228 -28.81 -61.37 -56.93
C LEU A 228 -29.15 -62.83 -56.54
N ARG A 229 -29.48 -63.09 -55.27
CA ARG A 229 -30.00 -64.42 -54.85
C ARG A 229 -31.37 -64.70 -55.45
N GLN A 230 -32.30 -63.75 -55.40
CA GLN A 230 -33.63 -63.90 -55.98
C GLN A 230 -33.57 -64.09 -57.51
N GLU A 231 -32.69 -63.37 -58.19
CA GLU A 231 -32.45 -63.54 -59.63
C GLU A 231 -31.80 -64.89 -59.92
N SER A 232 -30.82 -65.34 -59.13
CA SER A 232 -30.23 -66.68 -59.28
C SER A 232 -31.26 -67.81 -59.05
N GLU A 233 -32.18 -67.64 -58.08
CA GLU A 233 -33.29 -68.58 -57.84
C GLU A 233 -34.26 -68.62 -59.03
N ARG A 234 -34.62 -67.45 -59.56
CA ARG A 234 -35.45 -67.31 -60.77
C ARG A 234 -34.79 -67.95 -61.98
N LEU A 235 -33.52 -67.63 -62.25
CA LEU A 235 -32.76 -68.20 -63.37
C LEU A 235 -32.60 -69.72 -63.23
N ARG A 236 -32.44 -70.25 -62.00
CA ARG A 236 -32.46 -71.69 -61.74
C ARG A 236 -33.82 -72.32 -62.06
N SER A 237 -34.92 -71.68 -61.66
CA SER A 237 -36.29 -72.12 -61.97
C SER A 237 -36.60 -72.08 -63.47
N ASP A 238 -36.27 -70.99 -64.15
CA ASP A 238 -36.48 -70.83 -65.59
C ASP A 238 -35.54 -71.77 -66.39
N HIS A 239 -34.33 -72.05 -65.91
CA HIS A 239 -33.47 -73.11 -66.47
C HIS A 239 -34.05 -74.52 -66.28
N GLN A 240 -34.62 -74.83 -65.11
CA GLN A 240 -35.33 -76.10 -64.89
C GLN A 240 -36.52 -76.25 -65.86
N ARG A 241 -37.35 -75.21 -66.00
CA ARG A 241 -38.49 -75.17 -66.94
C ARG A 241 -38.07 -75.34 -68.40
N LEU A 242 -36.98 -74.68 -68.81
CA LEU A 242 -36.42 -74.84 -70.16
C LEU A 242 -35.86 -76.25 -70.37
N ASN A 243 -35.29 -76.87 -69.33
CA ASN A 243 -34.76 -78.23 -69.42
C ASN A 243 -35.88 -79.29 -69.43
N THR A 244 -36.98 -79.10 -68.71
CA THR A 244 -38.17 -79.97 -68.84
C THR A 244 -38.82 -79.79 -70.21
N ALA A 245 -39.07 -78.55 -70.65
CA ALA A 245 -39.63 -78.30 -71.99
C ALA A 245 -38.76 -78.88 -73.13
N LYS A 246 -37.43 -78.90 -72.96
CA LYS A 246 -36.49 -79.58 -73.86
C LYS A 246 -36.61 -81.11 -73.80
N GLN A 247 -36.84 -81.70 -72.62
CA GLN A 247 -37.10 -83.14 -72.46
C GLN A 247 -38.45 -83.51 -73.09
N ASP A 248 -39.49 -82.72 -72.85
CA ASP A 248 -40.84 -82.90 -73.39
C ASP A 248 -40.82 -82.82 -74.92
N ALA A 249 -40.23 -81.76 -75.50
CA ALA A 249 -40.04 -81.63 -76.95
C ALA A 249 -39.13 -82.74 -77.54
N GLY A 250 -38.19 -83.28 -76.77
CA GLY A 250 -37.39 -84.44 -77.14
C GLY A 250 -38.19 -85.75 -77.15
N ALA A 251 -39.15 -85.90 -76.23
CA ALA A 251 -40.09 -87.00 -76.20
C ALA A 251 -41.12 -86.89 -77.34
N GLU A 252 -41.66 -85.70 -77.61
CA GLU A 252 -42.50 -85.44 -78.79
C GLU A 252 -41.74 -85.74 -80.10
N LEU A 253 -40.48 -85.31 -80.24
CA LEU A 253 -39.65 -85.69 -81.39
C LEU A 253 -39.46 -87.21 -81.51
N SER A 254 -39.37 -87.91 -80.39
CA SER A 254 -39.23 -89.38 -80.36
C SER A 254 -40.54 -90.09 -80.74
N ASP A 255 -41.70 -89.63 -80.26
CA ASP A 255 -43.01 -90.14 -80.69
C ASP A 255 -43.29 -89.81 -82.16
N LEU A 256 -42.96 -88.60 -82.62
CA LEU A 256 -43.06 -88.23 -84.03
C LEU A 256 -42.14 -89.06 -84.93
N GLN A 257 -40.93 -89.39 -84.47
CA GLN A 257 -40.04 -90.34 -85.18
C GLN A 257 -40.63 -91.76 -85.18
N GLY A 258 -41.18 -92.23 -84.04
CA GLY A 258 -41.88 -93.51 -83.94
C GLY A 258 -43.08 -93.60 -84.89
N ARG A 259 -43.95 -92.58 -84.90
CA ARG A 259 -45.05 -92.42 -85.84
C ARG A 259 -44.58 -92.37 -87.29
N LEU A 260 -43.48 -91.65 -87.58
CA LEU A 260 -42.91 -91.60 -88.93
C LEU A 260 -42.38 -92.97 -89.38
N THR A 261 -41.75 -93.74 -88.50
CA THR A 261 -41.35 -95.13 -88.80
C THR A 261 -42.53 -96.05 -88.99
N SER A 262 -43.60 -95.92 -88.18
CA SER A 262 -44.85 -96.65 -88.36
C SER A 262 -45.56 -96.30 -89.67
N LEU A 263 -45.60 -95.02 -90.06
CA LEU A 263 -46.12 -94.57 -91.36
C LEU A 263 -45.26 -95.09 -92.53
N ARG A 264 -43.93 -95.14 -92.37
CA ARG A 264 -43.05 -95.74 -93.39
C ARG A 264 -43.28 -97.24 -93.52
N PHE A 265 -43.56 -97.94 -92.42
CA PHE A 265 -43.91 -99.36 -92.43
C PHE A 265 -45.25 -99.60 -93.13
N SER A 266 -46.32 -98.88 -92.75
CA SER A 266 -47.62 -99.03 -93.42
C SER A 266 -47.61 -98.55 -94.88
N HIS A 267 -46.78 -97.57 -95.23
CA HIS A 267 -46.57 -97.17 -96.62
C HIS A 267 -45.82 -98.24 -97.43
N ALA A 268 -44.85 -98.94 -96.83
CA ALA A 268 -44.18 -100.08 -97.47
C ALA A 268 -45.16 -101.28 -97.63
N GLU A 269 -45.99 -101.54 -96.62
CA GLU A 269 -47.04 -102.56 -96.66
C GLU A 269 -48.12 -102.25 -97.71
N LEU A 270 -48.53 -100.98 -97.84
CA LEU A 270 -49.43 -100.52 -98.91
C LEU A 270 -48.79 -100.63 -100.30
N LEU A 271 -47.49 -100.35 -100.43
CA LEU A 271 -46.75 -100.59 -101.69
C LEU A 271 -46.71 -102.09 -102.04
N GLU A 272 -46.53 -102.97 -101.06
CA GLU A 272 -46.54 -104.41 -101.28
C GLU A 272 -47.94 -104.92 -101.70
N GLN A 273 -49.00 -104.40 -101.08
CA GLN A 273 -50.39 -104.65 -101.49
C GLN A 273 -50.68 -104.13 -102.91
N ILE A 274 -50.16 -102.96 -103.27
CA ILE A 274 -50.26 -102.41 -104.64
C ILE A 274 -49.48 -103.26 -105.65
N ASN A 275 -48.31 -103.79 -105.28
CA ASN A 275 -47.54 -104.71 -106.12
C ASN A 275 -48.29 -106.04 -106.34
N GLN A 276 -48.88 -106.62 -105.28
CA GLN A 276 -49.75 -107.79 -105.40
C GLN A 276 -51.00 -107.50 -106.24
N ALA A 277 -51.63 -106.32 -106.09
CA ALA A 277 -52.76 -105.92 -106.91
C ALA A 277 -52.40 -105.82 -108.41
N HIS A 278 -51.22 -105.27 -108.74
CA HIS A 278 -50.72 -105.25 -110.12
C HIS A 278 -50.42 -106.66 -110.67
N GLN A 279 -49.83 -107.55 -109.86
CA GLN A 279 -49.60 -108.94 -110.26
C GLN A 279 -50.93 -109.68 -110.53
N ASN A 280 -51.92 -109.53 -109.65
CA ASN A 280 -53.27 -110.06 -109.83
C ASN A 280 -53.95 -109.49 -111.07
N HIS A 281 -53.77 -108.20 -111.37
CA HIS A 281 -54.30 -107.57 -112.58
C HIS A 281 -53.66 -108.11 -113.86
N ALA A 282 -52.34 -108.35 -113.87
CA ALA A 282 -51.64 -108.96 -115.00
C ALA A 282 -52.12 -110.41 -115.26
N VAL A 283 -52.32 -111.20 -114.21
CA VAL A 283 -52.90 -112.56 -114.32
C VAL A 283 -54.34 -112.51 -114.87
N LEU A 284 -55.14 -111.53 -114.43
CA LEU A 284 -56.50 -111.34 -114.95
C LEU A 284 -56.51 -110.92 -116.43
N GLN A 285 -55.58 -110.08 -116.90
CA GLN A 285 -55.47 -109.73 -118.32
C GLN A 285 -55.14 -110.95 -119.19
N GLU A 286 -54.20 -111.80 -118.77
CA GLU A 286 -53.83 -112.99 -119.55
C GLU A 286 -54.97 -114.04 -119.57
N ASN A 287 -55.71 -114.20 -118.47
CA ASN A 287 -56.93 -115.01 -118.42
C ASN A 287 -58.02 -114.49 -119.39
N ILE A 288 -58.21 -113.17 -119.49
CA ILE A 288 -59.16 -112.55 -120.44
C ILE A 288 -58.73 -112.81 -121.90
N LYS A 289 -57.42 -112.77 -122.18
CA LYS A 289 -56.86 -113.04 -123.50
C LYS A 289 -57.08 -114.50 -123.93
N GLN A 290 -56.78 -115.46 -123.05
CA GLN A 290 -57.05 -116.89 -123.29
C GLN A 290 -58.55 -117.18 -123.45
N ALA A 291 -59.41 -116.50 -122.69
CA ALA A 291 -60.87 -116.62 -122.85
C ALA A 291 -61.32 -116.12 -124.25
N GLY A 292 -60.78 -115.00 -124.74
CA GLY A 292 -61.06 -114.48 -126.08
C GLY A 292 -60.63 -115.42 -127.21
N GLU A 293 -59.47 -116.06 -127.07
CA GLU A 293 -58.98 -117.08 -128.00
C GLU A 293 -59.91 -118.30 -128.03
N SER A 294 -60.34 -118.80 -126.86
CA SER A 294 -61.30 -119.91 -126.76
C SER A 294 -62.68 -119.59 -127.36
N HIS A 295 -63.12 -118.33 -127.30
CA HIS A 295 -64.40 -117.90 -127.85
C HIS A 295 -64.38 -117.94 -129.39
N ASN A 296 -63.28 -117.52 -130.02
CA ASN A 296 -63.14 -117.58 -131.48
C ASN A 296 -63.14 -119.03 -132.01
N GLU A 297 -62.47 -119.97 -131.34
CA GLU A 297 -62.54 -121.39 -131.71
C GLU A 297 -63.96 -121.95 -131.65
N LEU A 298 -64.72 -121.60 -130.60
CA LEU A 298 -66.12 -122.01 -130.46
C LEU A 298 -66.99 -121.40 -131.56
N GLN A 299 -66.77 -120.14 -131.90
CA GLN A 299 -67.48 -119.45 -132.99
C GLN A 299 -67.29 -120.17 -134.32
N GLN A 300 -66.05 -120.56 -134.65
CA GLN A 300 -65.72 -121.28 -135.88
C GLN A 300 -66.40 -122.66 -135.95
N LYS A 301 -66.34 -123.44 -134.86
CA LYS A 301 -67.00 -124.75 -134.74
C LYS A 301 -68.53 -124.66 -134.85
N ILE A 302 -69.13 -123.55 -134.41
CA ILE A 302 -70.58 -123.30 -134.50
C ILE A 302 -71.04 -123.09 -135.95
N ASP A 303 -70.25 -122.42 -136.80
CA ASP A 303 -70.65 -122.16 -138.19
C ASP A 303 -70.42 -123.37 -139.12
N GLU A 304 -69.42 -124.19 -138.86
CA GLU A 304 -69.26 -125.51 -139.51
C GLU A 304 -70.46 -126.43 -139.20
N ALA A 305 -70.91 -126.47 -137.94
CA ALA A 305 -72.06 -127.27 -137.53
C ALA A 305 -73.38 -126.85 -138.21
N LYS A 306 -73.58 -125.55 -138.48
CA LYS A 306 -74.77 -125.05 -139.19
C LYS A 306 -74.84 -125.53 -140.65
N GLN A 307 -73.71 -125.66 -141.33
CA GLN A 307 -73.68 -126.13 -142.72
C GLN A 307 -74.00 -127.63 -142.83
N ALA A 308 -73.55 -128.44 -141.86
CA ALA A 308 -73.91 -129.85 -141.79
C ALA A 308 -75.43 -130.05 -141.56
N LEU A 309 -76.04 -129.25 -140.68
CA LEU A 309 -77.46 -129.37 -140.30
C LEU A 309 -78.41 -129.27 -141.50
N ALA A 310 -78.11 -128.36 -142.44
CA ALA A 310 -78.92 -128.09 -143.63
C ALA A 310 -78.97 -129.26 -144.63
N LEU A 311 -77.97 -130.15 -144.63
CA LEU A 311 -77.96 -131.36 -145.46
C LEU A 311 -78.80 -132.48 -144.83
N THR A 312 -78.73 -132.66 -143.51
CA THR A 312 -79.53 -133.66 -142.79
C THR A 312 -81.03 -133.36 -142.78
N GLN A 313 -81.44 -132.09 -142.83
CA GLN A 313 -82.86 -131.70 -142.80
C GLN A 313 -83.64 -132.09 -144.07
N ARG A 314 -82.97 -132.49 -145.16
CA ARG A 314 -83.62 -133.07 -146.35
C ARG A 314 -83.85 -134.59 -146.30
N GLN A 315 -83.47 -135.25 -145.20
CA GLN A 315 -83.61 -136.71 -145.05
C GLN A 315 -84.41 -137.11 -143.80
N HIS A 316 -85.02 -136.16 -143.09
CA HIS A 316 -85.73 -136.42 -141.84
C HIS A 316 -87.24 -136.09 -141.85
N GLU A 317 -87.84 -135.91 -143.04
CA GLU A 317 -89.30 -135.76 -143.21
C GLU A 317 -90.10 -137.07 -142.99
N GLU A 318 -89.44 -138.24 -142.96
CA GLU A 318 -90.13 -139.54 -143.09
C GLU A 318 -90.30 -140.33 -141.76
N VAL A 319 -89.54 -140.01 -140.70
CA VAL A 319 -89.65 -140.65 -139.37
C VAL A 319 -89.64 -139.57 -138.27
N SER A 320 -90.75 -138.92 -137.91
CA SER A 320 -91.99 -139.38 -137.22
C SER A 320 -91.99 -139.26 -135.68
N LYS A 321 -92.60 -138.16 -135.21
CA LYS A 321 -93.45 -138.01 -133.98
C LYS A 321 -92.82 -138.10 -132.55
N GLN A 322 -93.21 -137.11 -131.69
CA GLN A 322 -93.05 -137.01 -130.21
C GLN A 322 -91.62 -136.63 -129.70
N LEU A 323 -91.35 -135.80 -128.66
CA LEU A 323 -92.08 -134.85 -127.74
C LEU A 323 -91.00 -133.89 -127.06
N VAL A 324 -91.00 -132.53 -127.13
CA VAL A 324 -91.58 -131.44 -126.25
C VAL A 324 -90.69 -130.80 -125.10
N GLU A 325 -90.50 -129.43 -125.11
CA GLU A 325 -90.20 -128.38 -124.02
C GLU A 325 -88.88 -128.36 -123.13
N ALA A 326 -88.39 -127.29 -122.39
CA ALA A 326 -88.39 -125.77 -122.38
C ALA A 326 -87.52 -125.02 -121.23
N GLN A 327 -87.28 -123.66 -121.27
CA GLN A 327 -86.97 -122.60 -120.18
C GLN A 327 -85.54 -122.16 -119.56
N SER A 328 -85.33 -120.86 -119.11
CA SER A 328 -84.12 -120.25 -118.37
C SER A 328 -84.17 -118.71 -117.91
N ARG A 329 -83.49 -118.16 -116.83
CA ARG A 329 -83.46 -116.68 -116.32
C ARG A 329 -82.36 -116.17 -115.21
N PRO A 330 -82.27 -114.88 -114.64
CA PRO A 330 -81.10 -114.13 -113.86
C PRO A 330 -81.29 -113.05 -112.59
N ALA A 331 -80.26 -112.33 -111.91
CA ALA A 331 -80.13 -110.93 -111.13
C ALA A 331 -79.78 -110.57 -109.53
N VAL A 332 -79.20 -109.34 -109.02
CA VAL A 332 -78.85 -108.83 -107.53
C VAL A 332 -78.42 -107.27 -107.10
N LYS A 333 -78.09 -106.74 -105.80
CA LYS A 333 -77.85 -105.26 -105.21
C LYS A 333 -76.87 -104.78 -103.92
N GLU A 334 -76.92 -103.54 -103.20
CA GLU A 334 -75.85 -102.61 -102.45
C GLU A 334 -76.01 -101.73 -101.00
N PRO A 335 -75.03 -100.88 -100.36
CA PRO A 335 -74.94 -100.19 -98.90
C PRO A 335 -74.32 -98.67 -98.46
N GLU A 336 -74.11 -98.17 -97.14
CA GLU A 336 -73.72 -96.74 -96.49
C GLU A 336 -73.06 -96.55 -94.95
N THR A 337 -72.67 -95.48 -94.06
CA THR A 337 -72.16 -93.96 -93.86
C THR A 337 -71.37 -93.30 -92.49
N PRO A 338 -71.64 -92.18 -91.61
CA PRO A 338 -70.70 -91.11 -90.85
C PRO A 338 -70.82 -90.65 -89.22
N ILE A 339 -70.39 -89.60 -88.32
CA ILE A 339 -69.58 -88.23 -88.00
C ILE A 339 -69.60 -87.66 -86.39
N LEU A 340 -69.09 -86.60 -85.53
CA LEU A 340 -68.10 -85.38 -85.09
C LEU A 340 -68.26 -84.77 -83.51
N GLN A 341 -67.77 -83.72 -82.66
CA GLN A 341 -66.80 -82.48 -82.27
C GLN A 341 -66.96 -81.77 -80.74
N LEU A 342 -66.43 -80.70 -79.92
CA LEU A 342 -65.36 -79.53 -79.61
C LEU A 342 -65.36 -78.64 -78.16
N PRO A 343 -64.41 -77.64 -77.67
CA PRO A 343 -64.17 -76.93 -76.25
C PRO A 343 -63.70 -75.34 -75.90
N VAL A 344 -63.34 -74.78 -74.61
CA VAL A 344 -62.94 -73.29 -74.08
C VAL A 344 -62.17 -73.02 -72.61
N ALA A 345 -61.73 -71.95 -71.73
CA ALA A 345 -61.59 -70.40 -71.30
C ALA A 345 -60.53 -70.01 -70.03
N LYS A 346 -60.14 -68.90 -69.18
CA LYS A 346 -60.09 -67.34 -68.74
C LYS A 346 -59.08 -66.93 -67.47
N GLU A 347 -58.70 -65.82 -66.64
CA GLU A 347 -58.78 -64.28 -66.15
C GLU A 347 -57.58 -63.72 -65.08
N GLU A 348 -57.24 -62.59 -64.24
CA GLU A 348 -57.48 -61.08 -63.77
C GLU A 348 -56.34 -60.15 -62.86
N PRO A 349 -56.44 -59.09 -61.85
CA PRO A 349 -55.50 -57.87 -61.38
C PRO A 349 -55.05 -57.52 -59.79
N LYS A 350 -54.53 -56.42 -59.02
CA LYS A 350 -54.12 -54.85 -58.86
C LYS A 350 -52.95 -54.40 -57.74
N ALA A 351 -52.54 -53.26 -56.97
CA ALA A 351 -52.88 -51.87 -56.23
C ALA A 351 -51.77 -50.68 -55.77
N GLU A 352 -51.76 -49.84 -54.60
CA GLU A 352 -51.15 -48.38 -54.23
C GLU A 352 -50.56 -47.91 -52.72
N THR A 353 -50.04 -46.73 -52.07
CA THR A 353 -49.50 -45.21 -52.16
C THR A 353 -48.47 -44.36 -51.11
N PRO A 354 -48.66 -43.21 -50.23
CA PRO A 354 -47.74 -41.96 -49.82
C PRO A 354 -47.49 -41.41 -48.24
N PRO A 355 -47.08 -40.16 -47.60
CA PRO A 355 -46.38 -38.72 -47.69
C PRO A 355 -45.53 -37.95 -46.42
N PRO A 356 -45.07 -36.58 -46.33
CA PRO A 356 -44.06 -35.81 -45.32
C PRO A 356 -44.20 -34.30 -44.61
N ALA A 357 -43.17 -33.55 -43.92
CA ALA A 357 -43.21 -32.23 -43.00
C ALA A 357 -41.95 -31.15 -42.65
N PRO A 358 -41.97 -29.95 -41.82
CA PRO A 358 -41.01 -28.68 -41.73
C PRO A 358 -40.32 -27.88 -40.38
N PRO A 359 -40.19 -26.48 -40.01
CA PRO A 359 -38.98 -25.59 -39.43
C PRO A 359 -38.99 -24.41 -38.22
N VAL A 360 -37.98 -23.43 -37.95
CA VAL A 360 -37.66 -22.39 -36.75
C VAL A 360 -36.89 -20.93 -36.95
N GLU A 361 -36.69 -19.93 -35.97
CA GLU A 361 -35.99 -18.52 -35.99
C GLU A 361 -35.17 -17.91 -34.69
N PRO A 362 -34.38 -16.74 -34.67
CA PRO A 362 -33.42 -16.21 -33.59
C PRO A 362 -33.37 -14.67 -33.06
N ASP A 363 -32.27 -14.17 -32.39
CA ASP A 363 -32.06 -13.03 -31.36
C ASP A 363 -31.45 -11.59 -31.70
N LEU A 364 -31.39 -10.61 -30.73
CA LEU A 364 -30.77 -9.22 -30.78
C LEU A 364 -30.21 -8.61 -29.40
N PRO A 365 -29.42 -7.47 -29.36
CA PRO A 365 -28.70 -6.93 -28.16
C PRO A 365 -28.96 -5.44 -27.67
N LEU A 366 -28.33 -5.00 -26.56
CA LEU A 366 -28.32 -3.62 -25.92
C LEU A 366 -26.94 -3.31 -25.24
N VAL A 367 -26.42 -2.12 -24.83
CA VAL A 367 -26.78 -0.65 -24.72
C VAL A 367 -26.85 -0.08 -23.26
N ILE A 368 -26.15 1.06 -22.95
CA ILE A 368 -26.01 1.72 -21.59
C ILE A 368 -25.89 3.28 -21.68
N SER A 369 -26.46 4.06 -20.73
CA SER A 369 -26.34 5.55 -20.60
C SER A 369 -26.60 6.15 -19.18
N HIS A 370 -26.14 7.41 -18.94
CA HIS A 370 -26.64 8.49 -18.01
C HIS A 370 -25.94 8.86 -16.66
N PRO A 371 -25.87 10.18 -16.30
CA PRO A 371 -25.33 10.74 -15.02
C PRO A 371 -26.40 11.39 -14.06
N GLY A 372 -25.98 12.07 -12.97
CA GLY A 372 -26.82 12.58 -11.84
C GLY A 372 -26.81 14.11 -11.53
N PRO A 373 -27.46 14.56 -10.42
CA PRO A 373 -27.99 15.94 -10.23
C PRO A 373 -27.34 16.86 -9.15
N ALA A 374 -27.85 18.10 -8.96
CA ALA A 374 -27.32 19.18 -8.10
C ALA A 374 -28.36 19.86 -7.15
N VAL A 375 -27.91 20.72 -6.20
CA VAL A 375 -28.70 21.39 -5.12
C VAL A 375 -28.22 22.85 -4.86
N ALA A 376 -28.97 23.68 -4.09
CA ALA A 376 -28.95 25.15 -4.06
C ALA A 376 -28.27 25.85 -2.83
N ALA A 377 -28.31 27.21 -2.78
CA ALA A 377 -27.39 28.09 -2.03
C ALA A 377 -28.02 29.16 -1.11
N SER A 378 -27.20 29.82 -0.25
CA SER A 378 -27.34 31.22 0.26
C SER A 378 -26.23 31.61 1.29
N TRP A 379 -26.13 32.91 1.63
CA TRP A 379 -25.32 33.61 2.68
C TRP A 379 -23.99 34.27 2.25
N ASP A 380 -23.60 35.35 2.96
CA ASP A 380 -22.74 36.44 2.45
C ASP A 380 -21.51 36.84 3.30
N SER A 381 -20.41 37.16 2.60
CA SER A 381 -19.43 38.26 2.79
C SER A 381 -18.02 38.00 3.44
N TYR A 382 -17.05 37.52 2.65
CA TYR A 382 -15.90 38.28 2.09
C TYR A 382 -14.89 37.43 1.26
N VAL A 383 -14.55 37.89 0.05
CA VAL A 383 -13.39 37.58 -0.86
C VAL A 383 -12.85 36.13 -0.98
N LEU A 384 -12.53 35.43 0.10
CA LEU A 384 -12.27 33.98 0.05
C LEU A 384 -13.49 33.25 -0.54
N GLU A 385 -14.68 33.75 -0.21
CA GLU A 385 -15.97 33.24 -0.68
C GLU A 385 -16.27 33.59 -2.15
N SER A 386 -15.70 34.65 -2.71
CA SER A 386 -16.12 35.09 -4.07
C SER A 386 -15.64 34.17 -5.18
N GLU A 387 -14.51 33.47 -5.00
CA GLU A 387 -14.09 32.42 -5.93
C GLU A 387 -14.78 31.07 -5.67
N PHE A 388 -15.48 30.90 -4.53
CA PHE A 388 -16.25 29.68 -4.22
C PHE A 388 -17.60 29.59 -4.93
N PHE A 389 -18.03 30.64 -5.64
CA PHE A 389 -19.38 30.72 -6.24
C PHE A 389 -19.42 31.26 -7.68
N THR A 390 -18.28 31.46 -8.36
CA THR A 390 -18.23 31.86 -9.79
C THR A 390 -18.21 30.68 -10.75
N GLU A 391 -19.29 29.87 -10.73
CA GLU A 391 -19.72 28.83 -11.70
C GLU A 391 -18.74 27.76 -12.23
N GLU A 392 -17.43 27.84 -12.02
CA GLU A 392 -16.51 26.71 -12.20
C GLU A 392 -16.56 25.78 -10.98
N THR A 393 -16.54 24.47 -11.22
CA THR A 393 -16.69 23.47 -10.16
C THR A 393 -15.46 23.45 -9.25
N LEU A 394 -15.57 24.01 -8.04
CA LEU A 394 -14.50 23.87 -7.05
C LEU A 394 -14.39 22.43 -6.59
N ASP A 395 -13.32 21.79 -7.05
CA ASP A 395 -12.82 20.56 -6.47
C ASP A 395 -11.90 20.89 -5.28
N ALA A 396 -11.50 19.86 -4.54
CA ALA A 396 -10.57 20.03 -3.43
C ALA A 396 -9.21 20.61 -3.90
N SER A 397 -8.79 20.39 -5.14
CA SER A 397 -7.54 20.94 -5.69
C SER A 397 -7.59 22.47 -5.71
N ARG A 398 -8.65 23.07 -6.26
CA ARG A 398 -8.82 24.53 -6.27
C ARG A 398 -8.94 25.10 -4.86
N ILE A 399 -9.59 24.39 -3.95
CA ILE A 399 -9.69 24.80 -2.54
C ILE A 399 -8.30 24.76 -1.87
N ALA A 400 -7.49 23.75 -2.15
CA ALA A 400 -6.13 23.64 -1.64
C ALA A 400 -5.25 24.83 -2.11
N GLU A 401 -5.35 25.22 -3.40
CA GLU A 401 -4.69 26.40 -3.95
C GLU A 401 -5.13 27.70 -3.24
N LEU A 402 -6.44 27.91 -3.10
CA LEU A 402 -7.01 29.08 -2.42
C LEU A 402 -6.57 29.18 -0.95
N VAL A 403 -6.39 28.05 -0.27
CA VAL A 403 -5.84 28.01 1.09
C VAL A 403 -4.34 28.34 1.10
N THR A 404 -3.55 27.87 0.14
CA THR A 404 -2.12 28.26 0.03
C THR A 404 -1.91 29.73 -0.32
N ASN A 405 -2.89 30.40 -0.94
CA ASN A 405 -2.85 31.84 -1.19
C ASN A 405 -3.09 32.70 0.08
N LEU A 406 -3.33 32.10 1.25
CA LEU A 406 -3.53 32.84 2.51
C LEU A 406 -2.19 33.29 3.13
N PRO A 407 -2.12 34.51 3.71
CA PRO A 407 -0.85 35.15 4.06
C PRO A 407 -0.11 34.44 5.20
N GLY A 408 0.91 33.67 4.82
CA GLY A 408 1.75 32.89 5.72
C GLY A 408 1.39 31.40 5.79
N ILE A 409 0.45 30.92 4.97
CA ILE A 409 0.36 29.49 4.63
C ILE A 409 1.28 29.24 3.44
N GLU A 410 1.96 28.09 3.42
CA GLU A 410 2.81 27.69 2.29
C GLU A 410 2.18 26.53 1.50
N HIS A 411 1.68 25.53 2.22
CA HIS A 411 1.23 24.25 1.68
C HIS A 411 -0.09 23.82 2.33
N SER A 412 -0.90 23.05 1.60
CA SER A 412 -2.18 22.52 2.10
C SER A 412 -2.43 21.07 1.66
N LEU A 413 -3.24 20.35 2.43
CA LEU A 413 -3.65 18.97 2.18
C LEU A 413 -5.09 18.81 2.68
N ILE A 414 -5.93 18.16 1.89
CA ILE A 414 -7.34 17.90 2.22
C ILE A 414 -7.57 16.38 2.16
N VAL A 415 -8.02 15.79 3.26
CA VAL A 415 -8.26 14.33 3.37
C VAL A 415 -9.63 14.02 3.94
N GLN A 416 -10.26 12.97 3.43
CA GLN A 416 -11.53 12.46 3.97
C GLN A 416 -11.28 11.34 4.98
N GLN A 417 -11.99 11.36 6.12
CA GLN A 417 -11.95 10.34 7.16
C GLN A 417 -12.26 8.95 6.59
N PHE A 418 -11.36 7.98 6.82
CA PHE A 418 -11.37 6.63 6.21
C PHE A 418 -11.32 6.60 4.66
N GLY A 419 -11.24 7.75 3.99
CA GLY A 419 -11.43 7.93 2.55
C GLY A 419 -10.14 8.21 1.77
N PRO A 420 -10.22 8.79 0.57
CA PRO A 420 -9.05 9.23 -0.19
C PRO A 420 -8.44 10.54 0.36
N VAL A 421 -7.23 10.84 -0.10
CA VAL A 421 -6.74 12.24 -0.14
C VAL A 421 -7.52 12.93 -1.25
N LEU A 422 -8.12 14.09 -0.95
CA LEU A 422 -8.93 14.86 -1.90
C LEU A 422 -8.08 15.86 -2.68
N ALA A 423 -7.08 16.47 -2.02
CA ALA A 423 -6.05 17.30 -2.66
C ALA A 423 -4.77 17.30 -1.83
N ASP A 424 -3.61 17.41 -2.49
CA ASP A 424 -2.28 17.36 -1.90
C ASP A 424 -1.35 18.38 -2.58
N LEU A 425 -1.05 19.46 -1.87
CA LEU A 425 -0.02 20.44 -2.20
C LEU A 425 1.11 20.40 -1.14
N LEU A 426 1.25 19.29 -0.41
CA LEU A 426 2.00 19.22 0.84
C LEU A 426 3.36 18.51 0.65
N PRO A 427 4.46 18.98 1.28
CA PRO A 427 5.80 18.46 0.99
C PRO A 427 5.95 16.97 1.33
N GLN A 428 6.57 16.20 0.43
CA GLN A 428 6.78 14.75 0.58
C GLN A 428 7.44 14.34 1.91
N ARG A 429 8.28 15.21 2.51
CA ARG A 429 8.88 15.00 3.84
C ARG A 429 7.84 14.78 4.95
N LEU A 430 6.67 15.41 4.83
CA LEU A 430 5.58 15.37 5.82
C LEU A 430 4.54 14.27 5.52
N HIS A 431 4.48 13.73 4.30
CA HIS A 431 3.52 12.67 3.91
C HIS A 431 3.56 11.44 4.82
N THR A 432 4.72 11.14 5.41
CA THR A 432 4.89 10.04 6.39
C THR A 432 4.06 10.21 7.65
N LEU A 433 3.76 11.45 8.06
CA LEU A 433 2.97 11.76 9.26
C LEU A 433 1.48 11.50 9.06
N PHE A 434 1.01 11.55 7.81
CA PHE A 434 -0.38 11.27 7.43
C PHE A 434 -0.64 9.77 7.22
N GLN A 435 0.33 8.89 7.48
CA GLN A 435 0.17 7.43 7.42
C GLN A 435 -0.53 6.88 8.67
N VAL A 436 -1.82 7.18 8.80
CA VAL A 436 -2.70 6.68 9.87
C VAL A 436 -3.32 5.32 9.53
N PRO A 437 -3.40 4.37 10.48
CA PRO A 437 -4.07 3.09 10.29
C PRO A 437 -5.51 3.27 9.81
N ARG A 438 -5.95 2.47 8.83
CA ARG A 438 -7.29 2.53 8.22
C ARG A 438 -7.69 3.91 7.65
N ARG A 439 -6.73 4.84 7.48
CA ARG A 439 -6.98 6.25 7.12
C ARG A 439 -7.86 6.99 8.14
N ASP A 440 -7.71 6.63 9.41
CA ASP A 440 -8.33 7.32 10.54
C ASP A 440 -7.56 8.61 10.88
N TYR A 441 -7.87 9.70 10.17
CA TYR A 441 -7.18 10.98 10.29
C TYR A 441 -7.56 11.74 11.57
N ALA A 442 -8.66 11.36 12.24
CA ALA A 442 -8.96 11.87 13.59
C ALA A 442 -7.84 11.56 14.60
N LEU A 443 -7.13 10.43 14.43
CA LEU A 443 -5.98 10.06 15.26
C LEU A 443 -4.78 11.02 15.11
N LEU A 444 -4.71 11.88 14.09
CA LEU A 444 -3.60 12.81 13.91
C LEU A 444 -3.49 13.81 15.07
N TYR A 445 -4.62 14.24 15.64
CA TYR A 445 -4.63 15.20 16.75
C TYR A 445 -3.91 14.68 18.01
N ASP A 446 -3.88 13.36 18.17
CA ASP A 446 -3.35 12.70 19.36
C ASP A 446 -2.02 11.98 19.04
N ARG A 447 -1.63 11.91 17.76
CA ARG A 447 -0.37 11.32 17.25
C ARG A 447 0.71 12.33 16.89
N LEU A 448 0.37 13.54 16.45
CA LEU A 448 1.36 14.52 16.05
C LEU A 448 2.15 15.04 17.27
N PRO A 449 3.50 15.10 17.19
CA PRO A 449 4.32 15.58 18.29
C PRO A 449 4.17 17.09 18.50
N ASN A 450 4.61 17.57 19.67
CA ASN A 450 4.86 18.99 19.94
C ASN A 450 3.67 19.91 19.59
N LYS A 451 2.48 19.63 20.15
CA LYS A 451 1.31 20.50 20.04
C LYS A 451 1.60 21.87 20.67
N VAL A 452 1.73 22.89 19.82
CA VAL A 452 2.09 24.27 20.19
C VAL A 452 0.87 25.05 20.67
N LYS A 453 -0.28 24.84 20.03
CA LYS A 453 -1.51 25.62 20.30
C LYS A 453 -2.76 24.83 20.00
N ASP A 454 -3.83 25.15 20.73
CA ASP A 454 -5.17 24.63 20.51
C ASP A 454 -6.16 25.80 20.40
N TYR A 455 -7.17 25.66 19.55
CA TYR A 455 -8.15 26.71 19.26
C TYR A 455 -9.56 26.20 19.59
N SER A 456 -9.83 26.00 20.89
CA SER A 456 -11.06 25.43 21.45
C SER A 456 -12.36 26.22 21.20
N ASN A 457 -12.26 27.42 20.63
CA ASN A 457 -13.37 28.38 20.54
C ASN A 457 -13.93 28.52 19.11
N LEU A 458 -13.57 27.59 18.22
CA LEU A 458 -13.96 27.56 16.81
C LEU A 458 -14.99 26.44 16.56
N PRO A 459 -15.80 26.50 15.48
CA PRO A 459 -16.78 25.46 15.15
C PRO A 459 -16.14 24.11 14.76
N THR A 460 -14.85 24.11 14.40
CA THR A 460 -14.06 22.92 14.04
C THR A 460 -12.99 22.67 15.12
N ARG A 461 -12.57 21.40 15.28
CA ARG A 461 -11.38 21.10 16.11
C ARG A 461 -10.18 21.63 15.34
N LEU A 462 -9.43 22.60 15.90
CA LEU A 462 -8.28 23.22 15.23
C LEU A 462 -7.07 23.29 16.17
N SER A 463 -5.94 22.70 15.77
CA SER A 463 -4.72 22.59 16.59
C SER A 463 -3.45 22.74 15.75
N THR A 464 -2.41 23.37 16.32
CA THR A 464 -1.11 23.60 15.67
C THR A 464 -0.01 22.76 16.35
N TYR A 465 0.86 22.15 15.54
CA TYR A 465 1.95 21.24 15.93
C TYR A 465 3.27 21.71 15.33
N GLN A 466 4.41 21.47 16.01
CA GLN A 466 5.74 21.76 15.48
C GLN A 466 6.42 20.51 14.92
N ILE A 467 6.88 20.58 13.67
CA ILE A 467 7.53 19.48 12.95
C ILE A 467 8.87 19.98 12.42
N GLY A 468 9.92 19.83 13.23
CA GLY A 468 11.21 20.45 12.96
C GLY A 468 11.12 21.96 13.04
N ASP A 469 11.48 22.63 11.95
CA ASP A 469 11.47 24.09 11.82
C ASP A 469 10.14 24.66 11.28
N GLU A 470 9.22 23.77 10.86
CA GLU A 470 7.92 24.12 10.27
C GLU A 470 6.76 23.85 11.24
N PHE A 471 5.66 24.59 11.11
CA PHE A 471 4.44 24.39 11.90
C PHE A 471 3.30 23.89 11.01
N LEU A 472 2.56 22.91 11.51
CA LEU A 472 1.41 22.31 10.84
C LEU A 472 0.15 22.56 11.67
N THR A 473 -0.84 23.22 11.09
CA THR A 473 -2.18 23.31 11.67
C THR A 473 -3.10 22.28 11.03
N LEU A 474 -3.81 21.52 11.86
CA LEU A 474 -4.95 20.69 11.47
C LEU A 474 -6.25 21.39 11.84
N SER A 475 -7.25 21.34 10.95
CA SER A 475 -8.64 21.70 11.20
C SER A 475 -9.54 20.58 10.70
N GLY A 476 -10.46 20.09 11.54
CA GLY A 476 -11.31 18.93 11.25
C GLY A 476 -12.79 19.24 11.44
N ALA A 477 -13.60 18.97 10.41
CA ALA A 477 -15.05 19.17 10.43
C ALA A 477 -15.76 17.94 9.83
N LYS A 478 -16.64 17.33 10.62
CA LYS A 478 -17.29 16.04 10.30
C LYS A 478 -16.22 15.01 9.89
N ASP A 479 -16.26 14.56 8.64
CA ASP A 479 -15.39 13.54 8.06
C ASP A 479 -14.36 14.12 7.08
N VAL A 480 -14.01 15.41 7.19
CA VAL A 480 -12.96 16.04 6.37
C VAL A 480 -11.96 16.79 7.25
N PHE A 481 -10.67 16.67 6.92
CA PHE A 481 -9.58 17.38 7.57
C PHE A 481 -8.82 18.22 6.55
N LEU A 482 -8.61 19.49 6.90
CA LEU A 482 -7.73 20.42 6.23
C LEU A 482 -6.46 20.55 7.07
N ALA A 483 -5.30 20.27 6.46
CA ALA A 483 -3.99 20.44 7.05
C ALA A 483 -3.19 21.50 6.30
N VAL A 484 -2.50 22.40 6.99
CA VAL A 484 -1.78 23.54 6.39
C VAL A 484 -0.43 23.79 7.06
N THR A 485 0.64 24.05 6.29
CA THR A 485 1.97 24.41 6.82
C THR A 485 2.18 25.92 6.85
N HIS A 486 2.95 26.40 7.82
CA HIS A 486 3.31 27.80 8.00
C HIS A 486 4.61 27.96 8.81
N GLU A 487 5.36 29.04 8.56
CA GLU A 487 6.66 29.33 9.21
C GLU A 487 6.54 29.70 10.71
N ALA A 488 5.36 30.14 11.16
CA ALA A 488 5.21 30.79 12.48
C ALA A 488 4.55 29.87 13.53
N PRO A 489 4.99 29.90 14.81
CA PRO A 489 4.42 29.05 15.88
C PRO A 489 2.95 29.34 16.19
N THR A 490 2.42 30.48 15.73
CA THR A 490 1.00 30.81 15.82
C THR A 490 0.53 31.45 14.52
N LEU A 491 -0.58 30.96 13.96
CA LEU A 491 -1.29 31.60 12.86
C LEU A 491 -1.63 33.07 13.17
N ARG A 492 -1.61 33.92 12.14
CA ARG A 492 -1.97 35.34 12.24
C ARG A 492 -3.44 35.52 12.70
N PRO A 493 -3.80 36.60 13.40
CA PRO A 493 -5.20 36.87 13.79
C PRO A 493 -6.15 36.85 12.59
N GLY A 494 -7.32 36.20 12.71
CA GLY A 494 -8.29 36.04 11.63
C GLY A 494 -8.00 34.89 10.65
N LEU A 495 -6.84 34.22 10.77
CA LEU A 495 -6.49 33.06 9.95
C LEU A 495 -7.00 31.71 10.51
N PRO A 496 -6.94 31.42 11.83
CA PRO A 496 -7.61 30.24 12.42
C PRO A 496 -9.10 30.18 12.10
N GLU A 497 -9.77 31.33 12.20
CA GLU A 497 -11.20 31.47 11.91
C GLU A 497 -11.51 31.08 10.46
N LYS A 498 -10.71 31.57 9.50
CA LYS A 498 -10.84 31.21 8.08
C LYS A 498 -10.56 29.73 7.80
N ILE A 499 -9.53 29.16 8.41
CA ILE A 499 -9.20 27.73 8.26
C ILE A 499 -10.32 26.85 8.87
N ALA A 500 -10.98 27.30 9.93
CA ALA A 500 -12.17 26.64 10.48
C ALA A 500 -13.35 26.71 9.51
N THR A 501 -13.67 27.89 8.95
CA THR A 501 -14.75 28.04 7.95
C THR A 501 -14.50 27.16 6.71
N VAL A 502 -13.30 27.18 6.13
CA VAL A 502 -12.98 26.34 4.95
C VAL A 502 -13.10 24.85 5.27
N ALA A 503 -12.67 24.41 6.45
CA ALA A 503 -12.88 23.02 6.87
C ALA A 503 -14.38 22.69 7.03
N GLU A 504 -15.18 23.60 7.58
CA GLU A 504 -16.64 23.41 7.71
C GLU A 504 -17.34 23.29 6.34
N GLU A 505 -16.98 24.14 5.37
CA GLU A 505 -17.49 24.07 3.99
C GLU A 505 -17.02 22.79 3.27
N LEU A 506 -15.76 22.39 3.42
CA LEU A 506 -15.28 21.09 2.94
C LEU A 506 -16.10 19.93 3.53
N GLY A 507 -16.45 20.00 4.81
CA GLY A 507 -17.37 19.05 5.46
C GLY A 507 -18.84 19.16 5.01
N LYS A 508 -19.23 20.19 4.26
CA LYS A 508 -20.55 20.30 3.59
C LYS A 508 -20.47 19.78 2.15
N MET A 509 -19.37 20.05 1.43
CA MET A 509 -19.13 19.61 0.05
C MET A 509 -18.84 18.10 -0.06
N TYR A 510 -18.10 17.54 0.89
CA TYR A 510 -17.73 16.12 0.94
C TYR A 510 -18.36 15.42 2.16
N PRO A 511 -19.69 15.28 2.21
CA PRO A 511 -20.38 14.60 3.30
C PRO A 511 -19.94 13.14 3.38
N ALA A 512 -20.13 12.54 4.56
CA ALA A 512 -19.73 11.16 4.86
C ALA A 512 -20.18 10.17 3.77
N GLY A 513 -19.23 9.60 3.05
CA GLY A 513 -19.48 8.39 2.27
C GLY A 513 -19.94 7.31 3.24
N THR A 514 -21.15 6.77 3.06
CA THR A 514 -21.75 5.82 4.01
C THR A 514 -20.76 4.68 4.28
N PRO A 515 -20.33 4.47 5.55
CA PRO A 515 -19.17 3.62 5.82
C PRO A 515 -19.41 2.22 5.27
N ALA A 516 -18.56 1.82 4.32
CA ALA A 516 -18.64 0.52 3.68
C ALA A 516 -18.58 -0.55 4.77
N LYS A 517 -19.61 -1.39 4.85
CA LYS A 517 -19.69 -2.46 5.86
C LYS A 517 -18.50 -3.41 5.65
N ALA A 518 -17.59 -3.39 6.62
CA ALA A 518 -16.46 -4.31 6.73
C ALA A 518 -16.88 -5.71 7.21
#